data_AF-A0AAV6CMZ9-F1
#
_entry.id   AF-A0AAV6CMZ9-F1
#
_cell.length_a   1.000
_cell.length_b   1.000
_cell.length_c   1.000
_cell.angle_alpha   90.00
_cell.angle_beta   90.00
_cell.angle_gamma   90.00
#
_symmetry.space_group_name_H-M   'P 1'
#
loop_
_entity.id
_entity.type
_entity.pdbx_description
1 polymer ?
#
loop_
_entity_poly.entity_id
_entity_poly.type
_entity_poly.pdbx_seq_one_letter_code
_entity_poly.pdbx_strand_id
1 'polypeptide(L)'
;MSAPILTVSKLSVGYQQRAVLQDVSFDLERGSYTFILGANGSGKSTLLKTLAGVLKPLSGNIASAPDSVRIGYVPQRHSIDPLFLLTSLDVVLMGAAAHLAAGAPLPKSHRARAEELLRQAAGDVADREFARLSGGQQQRVLIARGLMTNPDLLLLDEPTAGVDATAAIGILEWLQEMNASGLTIVLVTHHLSEIRRFASSMIWVSRGGARKGSVDELQTPGKLEELLLG
;
A
#
# COMPACT_ATOMS: atom_id res chain seq x y z
N MET A 1 9.16 -23.22 1.41
CA MET A 1 8.75 -21.82 1.64
C MET A 1 9.60 -20.94 0.73
N SER A 2 9.00 -19.98 0.03
CA SER A 2 9.75 -19.01 -0.78
C SER A 2 10.49 -18.02 0.13
N ALA A 3 11.65 -17.52 -0.31
CA ALA A 3 12.37 -16.46 0.39
C ALA A 3 11.49 -15.19 0.55
N PRO A 4 11.62 -14.44 1.65
CA PRO A 4 10.88 -13.20 1.87
C PRO A 4 11.28 -12.14 0.84
N ILE A 5 10.35 -11.23 0.51
CA ILE A 5 10.64 -10.09 -0.37
C ILE A 5 11.36 -8.98 0.39
N LEU A 6 11.04 -8.79 1.67
CA LEU A 6 11.70 -7.89 2.61
C LEU A 6 11.93 -8.59 3.95
N THR A 7 13.10 -8.37 4.54
CA THR A 7 13.44 -8.74 5.92
C THR A 7 13.71 -7.47 6.71
N VAL A 8 12.92 -7.27 7.76
CA VAL A 8 13.02 -6.13 8.68
C VAL A 8 13.70 -6.59 9.96
N SER A 9 14.77 -5.92 10.36
CA SER A 9 15.58 -6.29 11.52
C SER A 9 15.85 -5.11 12.45
N LYS A 10 15.39 -5.24 13.70
CA LYS A 10 15.58 -4.26 14.79
C LYS A 10 15.25 -2.82 14.38
N LEU A 11 14.20 -2.68 13.58
CA LEU A 11 13.83 -1.42 12.95
C LEU A 11 13.19 -0.49 13.98
N SER A 12 13.73 0.72 14.09
CA SER A 12 13.08 1.81 14.80
C SER A 12 12.69 2.90 13.82
N VAL A 13 11.43 3.33 13.86
CA VAL A 13 10.89 4.34 12.94
C VAL A 13 10.21 5.47 13.69
N GLY A 14 10.31 6.68 13.15
CA GLY A 14 9.78 7.87 13.80
C GLY A 14 10.17 9.14 13.07
N TYR A 15 9.86 10.29 13.68
CA TYR A 15 10.14 11.61 13.12
C TYR A 15 10.99 12.41 14.10
N GLN A 16 11.88 13.26 13.59
CA GLN A 16 12.72 14.16 14.41
C GLN A 16 13.41 13.43 15.57
N GLN A 17 13.98 12.25 15.31
CA GLN A 17 14.64 11.37 16.30
C GLN A 17 13.73 10.82 17.42
N ARG A 18 12.42 11.07 17.38
CA ARG A 18 11.46 10.46 18.29
C ARG A 18 10.88 9.19 17.68
N ALA A 19 11.30 8.04 18.21
CA ALA A 19 10.79 6.75 17.79
C ALA A 19 9.30 6.60 18.15
N VAL A 20 8.52 6.16 17.17
CA VAL A 20 7.11 5.75 17.32
C VAL A 20 7.04 4.24 17.46
N LEU A 21 7.86 3.50 16.71
CA LEU A 21 8.07 2.07 16.87
C LEU A 21 9.56 1.80 17.09
N GLN A 22 9.87 0.81 17.91
CA GLN A 22 11.21 0.42 18.30
C GLN A 22 11.37 -1.10 18.18
N ASP A 23 12.58 -1.52 17.81
CA ASP A 23 13.00 -2.93 17.74
C ASP A 23 12.04 -3.85 16.97
N VAL A 24 11.48 -3.34 15.86
CA VAL A 24 10.55 -4.11 15.03
C VAL A 24 11.33 -5.08 14.14
N SER A 25 10.98 -6.37 14.20
CA SER A 25 11.57 -7.39 13.35
C SER A 25 10.50 -8.33 12.79
N PHE A 26 10.49 -8.50 11.47
CA PHE A 26 9.62 -9.45 10.77
C PHE A 26 10.08 -9.67 9.33
N ASP A 27 9.66 -10.79 8.77
CA ASP A 27 9.78 -11.06 7.33
C ASP A 27 8.47 -10.79 6.62
N LEU A 28 8.54 -10.30 5.39
CA LEU A 28 7.40 -10.15 4.49
C LEU A 28 7.53 -11.18 3.36
N GLU A 29 6.61 -12.13 3.26
CA GLU A 29 6.67 -13.14 2.21
C GLU A 29 6.28 -12.57 0.86
N ARG A 30 7.00 -13.03 -0.16
CA ARG A 30 6.65 -12.81 -1.56
C ARG A 30 5.26 -13.36 -1.87
N GLY A 31 4.45 -12.57 -2.57
CA GLY A 31 3.09 -12.93 -2.95
C GLY A 31 2.10 -12.92 -1.79
N SER A 32 2.50 -12.51 -0.58
CA SER A 32 1.57 -12.30 0.52
C SER A 32 0.64 -11.11 0.24
N TYR A 33 -0.61 -11.24 0.69
CA TYR A 33 -1.52 -10.12 0.91
C TYR A 33 -1.57 -9.84 2.41
N THR A 34 -0.70 -8.94 2.86
CA THR A 34 -0.45 -8.65 4.27
C THR A 34 -1.20 -7.40 4.72
N PHE A 35 -1.90 -7.47 5.83
CA PHE A 35 -2.64 -6.33 6.39
C PHE A 35 -1.97 -5.80 7.65
N ILE A 36 -1.74 -4.48 7.72
CA ILE A 36 -1.23 -3.80 8.91
C ILE A 36 -2.41 -3.21 9.68
N LEU A 37 -2.51 -3.58 10.96
CA LEU A 37 -3.59 -3.16 11.85
C LEU A 37 -3.05 -2.63 13.18
N GLY A 38 -3.88 -1.84 13.86
CA GLY A 38 -3.52 -1.19 15.12
C GLY A 38 -4.28 0.13 15.30
N ALA A 39 -4.23 0.68 16.50
CA ALA A 39 -4.94 1.92 16.84
C ALA A 39 -4.50 3.13 15.98
N ASN A 40 -5.35 4.16 15.92
CA ASN A 40 -4.97 5.42 15.28
C ASN A 40 -3.78 6.05 16.01
N GLY A 41 -2.80 6.54 15.24
CA GLY A 41 -1.55 7.07 15.79
C GLY A 41 -0.55 6.02 16.29
N SER A 42 -0.79 4.71 16.10
CA SER A 42 0.15 3.66 16.54
C SER A 42 1.45 3.60 15.73
N GLY A 43 1.50 4.24 14.55
CA GLY A 43 2.68 4.25 13.68
C GLY A 43 2.57 3.43 12.40
N LYS A 44 1.39 2.91 12.04
CA LYS A 44 1.14 2.14 10.80
C LYS A 44 1.66 2.83 9.54
N SER A 45 1.22 4.07 9.31
CA SER A 45 1.65 4.87 8.16
C SER A 45 3.15 5.21 8.22
N THR A 46 3.72 5.38 9.42
CA THR A 46 5.17 5.60 9.60
C THR A 46 5.97 4.36 9.22
N LEU A 47 5.52 3.17 9.65
CA LEU A 47 6.10 1.89 9.25
C LEU A 47 6.01 1.72 7.73
N LEU A 48 4.82 1.91 7.16
CA LEU A 48 4.59 1.76 5.73
C LEU A 48 5.45 2.71 4.88
N LYS A 49 5.57 4.00 5.28
CA LYS A 49 6.48 4.97 4.62
C LYS A 49 7.94 4.57 4.74
N THR A 50 8.34 3.93 5.84
CA THR A 50 9.71 3.45 6.01
C THR A 50 9.98 2.24 5.11
N LEU A 51 9.04 1.29 5.03
CA LEU A 51 9.09 0.18 4.08
C LEU A 51 9.14 0.67 2.62
N ALA A 52 8.43 1.76 2.33
CA ALA A 52 8.43 2.40 1.01
C ALA A 52 9.74 3.14 0.68
N GLY A 53 10.66 3.30 1.63
CA GLY A 53 11.86 4.12 1.47
C GLY A 53 11.61 5.64 1.49
N VAL A 54 10.37 6.07 1.72
CA VAL A 54 9.99 7.50 1.80
C VAL A 54 10.48 8.13 3.10
N LEU A 55 10.48 7.35 4.19
CA LEU A 55 11.01 7.74 5.49
C LEU A 55 12.25 6.90 5.81
N LYS A 56 13.36 7.54 6.17
CA LYS A 56 14.55 6.79 6.63
C LYS A 56 14.31 6.22 8.03
N PRO A 57 14.76 4.99 8.31
CA PRO A 57 14.70 4.45 9.67
C PRO A 57 15.61 5.25 10.62
N LEU A 58 15.25 5.29 11.89
CA LEU A 58 16.10 5.84 12.95
C LEU A 58 17.23 4.86 13.30
N SER A 59 16.94 3.56 13.27
CA SER A 59 17.89 2.47 13.47
C SER A 59 17.38 1.18 12.82
N GLY A 60 18.25 0.17 12.74
CA GLY A 60 17.92 -1.13 12.16
C GLY A 60 18.08 -1.15 10.64
N ASN A 61 17.64 -2.23 10.00
CA ASN A 61 17.82 -2.44 8.57
C ASN A 61 16.57 -3.06 7.92
N ILE A 62 16.35 -2.72 6.66
CA ILE A 62 15.38 -3.37 5.77
C ILE A 62 16.19 -3.93 4.60
N ALA A 63 16.30 -5.25 4.51
CA ALA A 63 16.95 -5.93 3.40
C ALA A 63 15.89 -6.45 2.41
N SER A 64 16.14 -6.31 1.12
CA SER A 64 15.31 -6.89 0.07
C SER A 64 15.96 -8.13 -0.54
N ALA A 65 15.14 -9.10 -0.93
CA ALA A 65 15.60 -10.26 -1.71
C ALA A 65 14.68 -10.45 -2.94
N PRO A 66 15.17 -10.23 -4.17
CA PRO A 66 16.56 -9.88 -4.55
C PRO A 66 16.98 -8.46 -4.10
N ASP A 67 18.27 -8.13 -4.26
CA ASP A 67 18.89 -6.87 -3.81
C ASP A 67 18.19 -5.59 -4.28
N SER A 68 17.36 -5.67 -5.32
CA SER A 68 16.47 -4.61 -5.75
C SER A 68 15.03 -5.10 -5.85
N VAL A 69 14.13 -4.48 -5.09
CA VAL A 69 12.67 -4.67 -5.17
C VAL A 69 12.03 -3.37 -5.64
N ARG A 70 11.17 -3.45 -6.66
CA ARG A 70 10.39 -2.29 -7.09
C ARG A 70 9.20 -2.13 -6.17
N ILE A 71 9.11 -0.99 -5.51
CA ILE A 71 8.04 -0.69 -4.57
C ILE A 71 7.09 0.36 -5.18
N GLY A 72 5.81 0.03 -5.24
CA GLY A 72 4.74 0.99 -5.49
C GLY A 72 4.18 1.47 -4.15
N TYR A 73 3.99 2.78 -3.98
CA TYR A 73 3.41 3.34 -2.75
C TYR A 73 2.20 4.22 -3.04
N VAL A 74 1.09 3.94 -2.35
CA VAL A 74 -0.17 4.67 -2.43
C VAL A 74 -0.50 5.23 -1.03
N PRO A 75 -0.12 6.48 -0.72
CA PRO A 75 -0.47 7.11 0.56
C PRO A 75 -1.97 7.43 0.69
N GLN A 76 -2.41 7.58 1.94
CA GLN A 76 -3.81 7.79 2.35
C GLN A 76 -4.42 9.07 1.77
N ARG A 77 -3.64 10.14 1.64
CA ARG A 77 -4.11 11.41 1.08
C ARG A 77 -3.30 11.77 -0.15
N HIS A 78 -3.94 11.66 -1.31
CA HIS A 78 -3.57 12.41 -2.49
C HIS A 78 -4.59 13.53 -2.66
N SER A 79 -4.37 14.65 -1.98
CA SER A 79 -4.92 15.90 -2.46
C SER A 79 -4.16 16.28 -3.74
N ILE A 80 -4.60 15.75 -4.87
CA ILE A 80 -4.35 16.41 -6.15
C ILE A 80 -5.24 17.64 -6.10
N ASP A 81 -4.64 18.83 -6.17
CA ASP A 81 -5.41 20.06 -6.13
C ASP A 81 -6.49 19.99 -7.22
N PRO A 82 -7.79 20.10 -6.88
CA PRO A 82 -8.88 20.05 -7.85
C PRO A 82 -8.76 21.08 -8.97
N LEU A 83 -7.94 22.13 -8.77
CA LEU A 83 -7.64 23.14 -9.78
C LEU A 83 -6.78 22.60 -10.93
N PHE A 84 -6.11 21.47 -10.75
CA PHE A 84 -5.44 20.78 -11.85
C PHE A 84 -6.46 19.99 -12.67
N LEU A 85 -6.70 20.43 -13.91
CA LEU A 85 -7.56 19.78 -14.91
C LEU A 85 -6.91 18.52 -15.49
N LEU A 86 -6.44 17.62 -14.62
CA LEU A 86 -5.78 16.39 -15.01
C LEU A 86 -6.80 15.33 -15.40
N THR A 87 -6.53 14.66 -16.50
CA THR A 87 -7.27 13.44 -16.87
C THR A 87 -6.82 12.28 -15.99
N SER A 88 -7.64 11.23 -15.93
CA SER A 88 -7.27 9.99 -15.24
C SER A 88 -5.98 9.39 -15.82
N LEU A 89 -5.80 9.50 -17.14
CA LEU A 89 -4.58 9.09 -17.83
C LEU A 89 -3.34 9.85 -17.32
N ASP A 90 -3.45 11.18 -17.19
CA ASP A 90 -2.35 12.00 -16.68
C ASP A 90 -1.95 11.58 -15.26
N VAL A 91 -2.95 11.36 -14.39
CA VAL A 91 -2.71 10.93 -13.01
C VAL A 91 -1.97 9.60 -12.95
N VAL A 92 -2.37 8.63 -13.77
CA VAL A 92 -1.68 7.33 -13.82
C VAL A 92 -0.26 7.50 -14.35
N LEU A 93 -0.06 8.23 -15.44
CA LEU A 93 1.25 8.46 -16.06
C LEU A 93 2.28 9.09 -15.10
N MET A 94 1.84 9.91 -14.13
CA MET A 94 2.72 10.46 -13.08
C MET A 94 3.44 9.37 -12.28
N GLY A 95 2.85 8.18 -12.15
CA GLY A 95 3.48 7.05 -11.47
C GLY A 95 4.75 6.56 -12.16
N ALA A 96 4.83 6.67 -13.48
CA ALA A 96 6.03 6.33 -14.23
C ALA A 96 7.07 7.46 -14.21
N ALA A 97 6.61 8.73 -14.12
CA ALA A 97 7.48 9.90 -14.15
C ALA A 97 8.44 9.95 -12.94
N ALA A 98 8.06 9.39 -11.79
CA ALA A 98 8.91 9.33 -10.60
C ALA A 98 10.25 8.60 -10.82
N HIS A 99 10.34 7.74 -11.85
CA HIS A 99 11.55 6.97 -12.18
C HIS A 99 12.29 7.50 -13.41
N LEU A 100 11.79 8.56 -14.04
CA LEU A 100 12.43 9.20 -15.18
C LEU A 100 13.40 10.28 -14.72
N ALA A 101 14.51 10.43 -15.44
CA ALA A 101 15.36 11.61 -15.28
C ALA A 101 14.55 12.88 -15.59
N ALA A 102 14.81 13.96 -14.86
CA ALA A 102 14.12 15.23 -15.06
C ALA A 102 14.23 15.66 -16.54
N GLY A 103 13.07 15.88 -17.18
CA GLY A 103 12.99 16.28 -18.59
C GLY A 103 13.04 15.14 -19.61
N ALA A 104 13.15 13.87 -19.19
CA ALA A 104 13.07 12.75 -20.12
C ALA A 104 11.63 12.56 -20.65
N PRO A 105 11.44 12.34 -21.97
CA PRO A 105 10.12 12.11 -22.52
C PRO A 105 9.53 10.77 -22.04
N LEU A 106 8.21 10.73 -21.84
CA LEU A 106 7.50 9.49 -21.53
C LEU A 106 7.50 8.56 -22.76
N PRO A 107 7.98 7.31 -22.62
CA PRO A 107 7.88 6.31 -23.68
C PRO A 107 6.42 6.06 -24.09
N LYS A 108 6.15 5.84 -25.39
CA LYS A 108 4.80 5.48 -25.87
C LYS A 108 4.23 4.23 -25.19
N SER A 109 5.08 3.30 -24.79
CA SER A 109 4.70 2.09 -24.04
C SER A 109 4.08 2.41 -22.67
N HIS A 110 4.44 3.53 -22.05
CA HIS A 110 3.85 3.94 -20.76
C HIS A 110 2.40 4.37 -20.94
N ARG A 111 2.05 5.02 -22.05
CA ARG A 111 0.66 5.40 -22.34
C ARG A 111 -0.22 4.16 -22.50
N ALA A 112 0.19 3.20 -23.33
CA ALA A 112 -0.55 1.96 -23.52
C ALA A 112 -0.72 1.19 -22.19
N ARG A 113 0.33 1.14 -21.35
CA ARG A 113 0.25 0.54 -20.01
C ARG A 113 -0.73 1.29 -19.09
N ALA A 114 -0.70 2.62 -19.10
CA ALA A 114 -1.58 3.43 -18.27
C ALA A 114 -3.05 3.26 -18.68
N GLU A 115 -3.34 3.24 -19.97
CA GLU A 115 -4.68 2.97 -20.51
C GLU A 115 -5.17 1.56 -20.13
N GLU A 116 -4.31 0.55 -20.21
CA GLU A 116 -4.65 -0.82 -19.79
C GLU A 116 -4.93 -0.90 -18.28
N LEU A 117 -4.07 -0.31 -17.45
CA LEU A 117 -4.29 -0.26 -16.00
C LEU A 117 -5.57 0.49 -15.65
N LEU A 118 -5.89 1.58 -16.34
CA LEU A 118 -7.14 2.31 -16.12
C LEU A 118 -8.36 1.49 -16.49
N ARG A 119 -8.31 0.77 -17.62
CA ARG A 119 -9.39 -0.10 -18.06
C ARG A 119 -9.69 -1.19 -17.03
N GLN A 120 -8.65 -1.83 -16.49
CA GLN A 120 -8.78 -2.83 -15.42
C GLN A 120 -9.25 -2.20 -14.10
N ALA A 121 -8.71 -1.04 -13.74
CA ALA A 121 -8.94 -0.42 -12.45
C ALA A 121 -10.31 0.24 -12.34
N ALA A 122 -10.68 1.09 -13.31
CA ALA A 122 -11.80 2.03 -13.22
C ALA A 122 -12.68 2.08 -14.48
N GLY A 123 -12.40 1.24 -15.48
CA GLY A 123 -13.12 1.20 -16.75
C GLY A 123 -12.63 2.25 -17.74
N ASP A 124 -13.52 2.65 -18.66
CA ASP A 124 -13.19 3.61 -19.72
C ASP A 124 -13.28 5.06 -19.22
N VAL A 125 -12.27 5.46 -18.43
CA VAL A 125 -12.22 6.78 -17.78
C VAL A 125 -10.96 7.58 -18.14
N ALA A 126 -10.16 7.10 -19.09
CA ALA A 126 -8.85 7.67 -19.40
C ALA A 126 -8.89 9.18 -19.65
N ASP A 127 -9.82 9.64 -20.47
CA ASP A 127 -9.98 11.05 -20.84
C ASP A 127 -10.85 11.85 -19.85
N ARG A 128 -11.44 11.21 -18.84
CA ARG A 128 -12.26 11.90 -17.85
C ARG A 128 -11.37 12.63 -16.86
N GLU A 129 -11.78 13.85 -16.49
CA GLU A 129 -11.16 14.61 -15.41
C GLU A 129 -11.19 13.82 -14.10
N PHE A 130 -10.03 13.65 -13.47
CA PHE A 130 -9.88 12.88 -12.24
C PHE A 130 -10.79 13.40 -11.11
N ALA A 131 -10.93 14.72 -11.00
CA ALA A 131 -11.77 15.36 -9.99
C ALA A 131 -13.27 15.06 -10.13
N ARG A 132 -13.73 14.61 -11.31
CA ARG A 132 -15.16 14.29 -11.58
C ARG A 132 -15.51 12.82 -11.38
N LEU A 133 -14.53 11.97 -11.09
CA LEU A 133 -14.76 10.56 -10.81
C LEU A 133 -15.41 10.35 -9.45
N SER A 134 -16.09 9.20 -9.25
CA SER A 134 -16.53 8.80 -7.91
C SER A 134 -15.31 8.55 -7.00
N GLY A 135 -15.48 8.65 -5.68
CA GLY A 135 -14.38 8.41 -4.74
C GLY A 135 -13.70 7.04 -4.93
N GLY A 136 -14.50 5.99 -5.19
CA GLY A 136 -13.97 4.66 -5.50
C GLY A 136 -13.18 4.61 -6.82
N GLN A 137 -13.65 5.31 -7.86
CA GLN A 137 -12.92 5.41 -9.12
C GLN A 137 -11.63 6.22 -8.98
N GLN A 138 -11.65 7.36 -8.26
CA GLN A 138 -10.46 8.14 -7.94
C GLN A 138 -9.41 7.27 -7.25
N GLN A 139 -9.84 6.48 -6.29
CA GLN A 139 -8.96 5.60 -5.55
C GLN A 139 -8.35 4.51 -6.43
N ARG A 140 -9.14 3.88 -7.30
CA ARG A 140 -8.65 2.91 -8.30
C ARG A 140 -7.62 3.53 -9.25
N VAL A 141 -7.82 4.78 -9.67
CA VAL A 141 -6.85 5.54 -10.47
C VAL A 141 -5.54 5.78 -9.70
N LEU A 142 -5.61 6.14 -8.41
CA LEU A 142 -4.42 6.33 -7.57
C LEU A 142 -3.64 5.02 -7.35
N ILE A 143 -4.34 3.90 -7.23
CA ILE A 143 -3.73 2.57 -7.17
C ILE A 143 -3.08 2.22 -8.51
N ALA A 144 -3.76 2.44 -9.63
CA ALA A 144 -3.22 2.24 -10.97
C ALA A 144 -1.94 3.07 -11.19
N ARG A 145 -1.88 4.30 -10.68
CA ARG A 145 -0.66 5.11 -10.65
C ARG A 145 0.48 4.40 -9.90
N GLY A 146 0.22 3.81 -8.74
CA GLY A 146 1.21 3.02 -7.99
C GLY A 146 1.69 1.76 -8.72
N LEU A 147 0.84 1.19 -9.58
CA LEU A 147 1.16 0.00 -10.40
C LEU A 147 1.95 0.32 -11.68
N MET A 148 2.10 1.59 -12.05
CA MET A 148 2.78 1.98 -13.29
C MET A 148 4.22 1.51 -13.36
N THR A 149 4.92 1.44 -12.23
CA THR A 149 6.33 1.03 -12.15
C THR A 149 6.53 -0.49 -12.21
N ASN A 150 5.44 -1.24 -12.42
CA ASN A 150 5.43 -2.71 -12.36
C ASN A 150 6.05 -3.24 -11.06
N PRO A 151 5.50 -2.84 -9.91
CA PRO A 151 6.11 -3.15 -8.62
C PRO A 151 6.09 -4.64 -8.32
N ASP A 152 7.08 -5.10 -7.56
CA ASP A 152 7.10 -6.44 -6.98
C ASP A 152 6.39 -6.43 -5.60
N LEU A 153 6.32 -5.24 -4.98
CA LEU A 153 5.64 -4.95 -3.71
C LEU A 153 4.81 -3.66 -3.83
N LEU A 154 3.50 -3.76 -3.57
CA LEU A 154 2.60 -2.62 -3.49
C LEU A 154 2.24 -2.32 -2.03
N LEU A 155 2.48 -1.09 -1.59
CA LEU A 155 2.21 -0.58 -0.25
C LEU A 155 1.05 0.41 -0.31
N LEU A 156 -0.04 0.15 0.42
CA LEU A 156 -1.23 0.99 0.43
C LEU A 156 -1.57 1.46 1.84
N ASP A 157 -1.74 2.76 2.03
CA ASP A 157 -2.07 3.38 3.31
C ASP A 157 -3.56 3.74 3.33
N GLU A 158 -4.39 2.93 3.98
CA GLU A 158 -5.86 3.08 4.05
C GLU A 158 -6.54 3.33 2.69
N PRO A 159 -6.37 2.41 1.71
CA PRO A 159 -6.85 2.63 0.36
C PRO A 159 -8.37 2.55 0.20
N THR A 160 -9.13 2.30 1.26
CA THR A 160 -10.60 2.30 1.25
C THR A 160 -11.20 3.44 2.07
N ALA A 161 -10.36 4.28 2.68
CA ALA A 161 -10.82 5.40 3.51
C ALA A 161 -11.63 6.42 2.69
N GLY A 162 -12.82 6.76 3.17
CA GLY A 162 -13.70 7.73 2.51
C GLY A 162 -14.41 7.21 1.25
N VAL A 163 -14.24 5.93 0.91
CA VAL A 163 -14.97 5.25 -0.17
C VAL A 163 -16.17 4.51 0.44
N ASP A 164 -17.28 4.40 -0.30
CA ASP A 164 -18.43 3.61 0.15
C ASP A 164 -18.10 2.12 0.23
N ALA A 165 -18.85 1.37 1.03
CA ALA A 165 -18.56 -0.03 1.34
C ALA A 165 -18.53 -0.94 0.10
N THR A 166 -19.40 -0.70 -0.89
CA THR A 166 -19.47 -1.50 -2.11
C THR A 166 -18.22 -1.26 -2.97
N ALA A 167 -17.84 0.00 -3.16
CA ALA A 167 -16.63 0.34 -3.90
C ALA A 167 -15.36 -0.11 -3.18
N ALA A 168 -15.31 -0.06 -1.85
CA ALA A 168 -14.21 -0.57 -1.03
C ALA A 168 -14.00 -2.08 -1.25
N ILE A 169 -15.08 -2.87 -1.21
CA ILE A 169 -15.02 -4.32 -1.50
C ILE A 169 -14.46 -4.56 -2.90
N GLY A 170 -14.97 -3.85 -3.91
CA GLY A 170 -14.47 -4.02 -5.26
C GLY A 170 -12.99 -3.67 -5.42
N ILE A 171 -12.48 -2.67 -4.68
CA ILE A 171 -11.06 -2.31 -4.69
C ILE A 171 -10.23 -3.48 -4.13
N LEU A 172 -10.67 -4.06 -3.01
CA LEU A 172 -9.96 -5.16 -2.36
C LEU A 172 -9.99 -6.45 -3.19
N GLU A 173 -11.10 -6.74 -3.86
CA GLU A 173 -11.22 -7.85 -4.82
C GLU A 173 -10.27 -7.68 -6.01
N TRP A 174 -10.23 -6.48 -6.60
CA TRP A 174 -9.29 -6.19 -7.68
C TRP A 174 -7.82 -6.31 -7.23
N LEU A 175 -7.48 -5.84 -6.04
CA LEU A 175 -6.15 -6.05 -5.45
C LEU A 175 -5.85 -7.54 -5.20
N GLN A 176 -6.86 -8.32 -4.81
CA GLN A 176 -6.71 -9.77 -4.62
C GLN A 176 -6.40 -10.48 -5.94
N GLU A 177 -7.00 -10.09 -7.07
CA GLU A 177 -6.68 -10.61 -8.40
C GLU A 177 -5.22 -10.32 -8.79
N MET A 178 -4.75 -9.10 -8.51
CA MET A 178 -3.35 -8.72 -8.74
C MET A 178 -2.39 -9.53 -7.85
N ASN A 179 -2.77 -9.73 -6.58
CA ASN A 179 -2.00 -10.56 -5.66
C ASN A 179 -1.93 -12.03 -6.12
N ALA A 180 -3.05 -12.60 -6.57
CA ALA A 180 -3.12 -13.94 -7.14
C ALA A 180 -2.24 -14.10 -8.39
N SER A 181 -1.99 -12.99 -9.11
CA SER A 181 -1.06 -12.93 -10.25
C SER A 181 0.42 -12.79 -9.84
N GLY A 182 0.73 -12.78 -8.53
CA GLY A 182 2.09 -12.80 -7.99
C GLY A 182 2.58 -11.49 -7.36
N LEU A 183 1.77 -10.42 -7.37
CA LEU A 183 2.11 -9.16 -6.71
C LEU A 183 2.11 -9.33 -5.19
N THR A 184 3.16 -8.87 -4.50
CA THR A 184 3.13 -8.78 -3.03
C THR A 184 2.41 -7.50 -2.62
N ILE A 185 1.47 -7.57 -1.68
CA ILE A 185 0.68 -6.41 -1.25
C ILE A 185 0.75 -6.26 0.26
N VAL A 186 0.99 -5.03 0.73
CA VAL A 186 0.84 -4.64 2.13
C VAL A 186 -0.16 -3.49 2.21
N LEU A 187 -1.20 -3.66 3.01
CA LEU A 187 -2.30 -2.71 3.11
C LEU A 187 -2.53 -2.33 4.58
N VAL A 188 -2.57 -1.04 4.87
CA VAL A 188 -3.01 -0.52 6.18
C VAL A 188 -4.53 -0.35 6.15
N THR A 189 -5.23 -0.92 7.11
CA THR A 189 -6.67 -0.68 7.33
C THR A 189 -7.00 -0.84 8.80
N HIS A 190 -8.14 -0.28 9.20
CA HIS A 190 -8.72 -0.48 10.53
C HIS A 190 -10.03 -1.30 10.47
N HIS A 191 -10.45 -1.75 9.29
CA HIS A 191 -11.68 -2.52 9.11
C HIS A 191 -11.44 -4.02 9.22
N LEU A 192 -11.87 -4.61 10.34
CA LEU A 192 -11.68 -6.04 10.61
C LEU A 192 -12.37 -6.98 9.61
N SER A 193 -13.49 -6.54 9.03
CA SER A 193 -14.21 -7.29 7.99
C SER A 193 -13.38 -7.49 6.73
N GLU A 194 -12.62 -6.48 6.32
CA GLU A 194 -11.70 -6.54 5.18
C GLU A 194 -10.58 -7.55 5.46
N ILE A 195 -9.97 -7.46 6.65
CA ILE A 195 -8.86 -8.34 7.06
C ILE A 195 -9.31 -9.80 7.05
N ARG A 196 -10.44 -10.11 7.70
CA ARG A 196 -10.96 -11.48 7.78
C ARG A 196 -11.28 -12.09 6.42
N ARG A 197 -11.60 -11.26 5.43
CA ARG A 197 -12.01 -11.71 4.10
C ARG A 197 -10.84 -11.85 3.13
N PHE A 198 -9.86 -10.95 3.19
CA PHE A 198 -8.83 -10.82 2.14
C PHE A 198 -7.40 -11.07 2.61
N ALA A 199 -7.10 -10.89 3.90
CA ALA A 199 -5.74 -11.01 4.38
C ALA A 199 -5.27 -12.47 4.35
N SER A 200 -4.02 -12.67 3.92
CA SER A 200 -3.29 -13.94 4.07
C SER A 200 -2.33 -13.91 5.25
N SER A 201 -1.88 -12.71 5.64
CA SER A 201 -1.01 -12.47 6.79
C SER A 201 -1.33 -11.11 7.40
N MET A 202 -0.86 -10.88 8.63
CA MET A 202 -1.05 -9.60 9.29
C MET A 202 0.19 -9.13 10.05
N ILE A 203 0.27 -7.81 10.23
CA ILE A 203 1.23 -7.16 11.11
C ILE A 203 0.44 -6.31 12.10
N TRP A 204 0.52 -6.70 13.37
CA TRP A 204 -0.02 -5.93 14.47
C TRP A 204 0.92 -4.79 14.85
N VAL A 205 0.41 -3.58 14.97
CA VAL A 205 1.14 -2.40 15.42
C VAL A 205 0.49 -1.86 16.71
N SER A 206 1.16 -2.08 17.83
CA SER A 206 0.81 -1.55 19.15
C SER A 206 1.84 -0.51 19.60
N ARG A 207 1.53 0.28 20.63
CA ARG A 207 2.38 1.39 21.09
C ARG A 207 3.81 0.91 21.35
N GLY A 208 4.74 1.34 20.47
CA GLY A 208 6.17 1.07 20.60
C GLY A 208 6.69 -0.13 19.83
N GLY A 209 5.84 -0.97 19.21
CA GLY A 209 6.31 -2.18 18.53
C GLY A 209 5.38 -2.67 17.42
N ALA A 210 5.88 -3.63 16.64
CA ALA A 210 5.07 -4.33 15.66
C ALA A 210 5.46 -5.81 15.60
N ARG A 211 4.45 -6.67 15.45
CA ARG A 211 4.61 -8.12 15.42
C ARG A 211 3.81 -8.70 14.26
N LYS A 212 4.41 -9.65 13.57
CA LYS A 212 3.68 -10.47 12.60
C LYS A 212 2.76 -11.48 13.28
N GLY A 213 1.55 -11.63 12.77
CA GLY A 213 0.57 -12.62 13.22
C GLY A 213 -0.11 -13.34 12.06
N SER A 214 -0.92 -14.34 12.39
CA SER A 214 -1.81 -15.01 11.43
C SER A 214 -3.24 -14.48 11.52
N VAL A 215 -4.01 -14.63 10.43
CA VAL A 215 -5.43 -14.23 10.39
C VAL A 215 -6.29 -15.06 11.35
N ASP A 216 -5.88 -16.31 11.61
CA ASP A 216 -6.55 -17.20 12.55
C ASP A 216 -6.52 -16.67 13.99
N GLU A 217 -5.52 -15.85 14.35
CA GLU A 217 -5.47 -15.19 15.66
C GLU A 217 -6.68 -14.27 15.90
N LEU A 218 -7.29 -13.70 14.84
CA LEU A 218 -8.50 -12.87 14.97
C LEU A 218 -9.76 -13.68 15.30
N GLN A 219 -9.74 -14.99 15.10
CA GLN A 219 -10.88 -15.86 15.42
C GLN A 219 -10.91 -16.20 16.92
N THR A 220 -9.81 -15.97 17.64
CA THR A 220 -9.71 -16.24 19.07
C THR A 220 -10.46 -15.16 19.87
N PRO A 221 -11.49 -15.53 20.66
CA PRO A 221 -12.22 -14.57 21.50
C PRO A 221 -11.28 -13.82 22.46
N GLY A 222 -11.48 -12.51 22.64
CA GLY A 222 -10.69 -11.66 23.55
C GLY A 222 -9.29 -11.26 23.03
N LYS A 223 -8.69 -12.04 22.12
CA LYS A 223 -7.36 -11.74 21.54
C LYS A 223 -7.33 -10.39 20.82
N LEU A 224 -8.42 -10.05 20.16
CA LEU A 224 -8.54 -8.83 19.36
C LEU A 224 -8.64 -7.58 20.26
N GLU A 225 -9.30 -7.70 21.41
CA GLU A 225 -9.36 -6.64 22.43
C GLU A 225 -8.01 -6.48 23.13
N GLU A 226 -7.36 -7.58 23.51
CA GLU A 226 -6.01 -7.59 24.07
C GLU A 226 -5.01 -6.90 23.13
N LEU A 227 -5.06 -7.23 21.84
CA LEU A 227 -4.20 -6.64 20.83
C LEU A 227 -4.51 -5.14 20.62
N LEU A 228 -5.79 -4.74 20.56
CA LEU A 228 -6.22 -3.33 20.38
C LEU A 228 -5.94 -2.43 21.58
N LEU A 229 -6.00 -2.98 22.80
CA LEU A 229 -5.84 -2.22 24.03
C LEU A 229 -4.37 -2.01 24.41
N GLY A 230 -3.48 -2.93 24.04
CA GLY A 230 -2.03 -2.82 24.27
C GLY A 230 -1.66 -2.89 25.73
#